data_AF-A0A517RDS8-F1
#
_entry.id   AF-A0A517RDS8-F1
#
_cell.length_a   1.000
_cell.length_b   1.000
_cell.length_c   1.000
_cell.angle_alpha   90.00
_cell.angle_beta   90.00
_cell.angle_gamma   90.00
#
_symmetry.space_group_name_H-M   'P 1'
#
loop_
_entity.id
_entity.type
_entity.pdbx_description
1 polymer ?
#
loop_
_entity_poly.entity_id
_entity_poly.type
_entity_poly.pdbx_seq_one_letter_code
_entity_poly.pdbx_strand_id
1 'polypeptide(L)'
;MNLVLDVHYRDDDSAKVAGILFQEWESDCLETTLVKQIPQVAPYEPGSFFKRELPCLLDLIHDIDRPLDVIVIDGFVTLGQDQSPGLGAHLYHQLNEQIPVIGVAKSRFANTPDETCIYRGTSQNPLYVTSLGIPLTEAKRKITAMHGEFRIPTLLKRVDQLCRAEDK
;
A
#
# COMPACT_ATOMS: atom_id res chain seq x y z
N MET A 1 10.16 -11.83 -3.18
CA MET A 1 9.71 -10.81 -4.14
C MET A 1 9.00 -9.69 -3.39
N ASN A 2 9.12 -8.41 -3.76
CA ASN A 2 8.32 -7.34 -3.15
C ASN A 2 7.06 -7.06 -3.95
N LEU A 3 6.01 -6.56 -3.29
CA LEU A 3 4.73 -6.25 -3.91
C LEU A 3 4.30 -4.84 -3.52
N VAL A 4 3.88 -4.02 -4.48
CA VAL A 4 3.11 -2.79 -4.22
C VAL A 4 1.66 -3.06 -4.59
N LEU A 5 0.71 -2.68 -3.74
CA LEU A 5 -0.72 -2.79 -3.96
C LEU A 5 -1.42 -1.44 -3.82
N ASP A 6 -2.50 -1.30 -4.57
CA ASP A 6 -3.46 -0.22 -4.40
C ASP A 6 -4.88 -0.69 -4.72
N VAL A 7 -5.88 -0.03 -4.17
CA VAL A 7 -7.31 -0.29 -4.41
C VAL A 7 -8.00 1.01 -4.75
N HIS A 8 -8.73 1.02 -5.85
CA HIS A 8 -9.54 2.16 -6.26
C HIS A 8 -11.02 1.78 -6.34
N TYR A 9 -11.85 2.52 -5.60
CA TYR A 9 -13.30 2.43 -5.69
C TYR A 9 -13.83 3.24 -6.86
N ARG A 10 -14.84 2.68 -7.52
CA ARG A 10 -15.63 3.36 -8.55
C ARG A 10 -16.97 3.80 -7.97
N ASP A 11 -17.64 4.69 -8.69
CA ASP A 11 -18.92 5.28 -8.27
C ASP A 11 -20.09 4.28 -8.26
N ASP A 12 -19.92 3.11 -8.88
CA ASP A 12 -20.91 2.03 -9.00
C ASP A 12 -20.77 0.94 -7.92
N ASP A 13 -20.08 1.24 -6.81
CA ASP A 13 -19.75 0.30 -5.74
C ASP A 13 -18.90 -0.91 -6.17
N SER A 14 -18.28 -0.85 -7.36
CA SER A 14 -17.20 -1.74 -7.74
C SER A 14 -15.84 -1.20 -7.27
N ALA A 15 -14.85 -2.08 -7.23
CA ALA A 15 -13.46 -1.69 -6.99
C ALA A 15 -12.54 -2.32 -8.02
N LYS A 16 -11.38 -1.69 -8.22
CA LYS A 16 -10.27 -2.23 -8.99
C LYS A 16 -9.06 -2.30 -8.09
N VAL A 17 -8.49 -3.49 -7.97
CA VAL A 17 -7.27 -3.72 -7.21
C VAL A 17 -6.15 -4.00 -8.20
N ALA A 18 -5.00 -3.36 -8.01
CA ALA A 18 -3.81 -3.61 -8.81
C ALA A 18 -2.61 -3.90 -7.92
N GLY A 19 -1.70 -4.71 -8.46
CA GLY A 19 -0.46 -5.09 -7.82
C GLY A 19 0.69 -5.06 -8.80
N ILE A 20 1.87 -4.66 -8.31
CA ILE A 20 3.11 -4.73 -9.07
C ILE A 20 4.15 -5.50 -8.25
N LEU A 21 4.62 -6.61 -8.81
CA LEU A 21 5.75 -7.37 -8.27
C LEU A 21 7.07 -6.77 -8.75
N PHE A 22 8.03 -6.61 -7.85
CA PHE A 22 9.36 -6.05 -8.15
C PHE A 22 10.43 -6.59 -7.19
N GLN A 23 11.68 -6.63 -7.64
CA GLN A 23 12.80 -7.13 -6.85
C GLN A 23 13.63 -6.01 -6.22
N GLU A 24 14.01 -5.03 -7.03
CA GLU A 24 14.94 -3.97 -6.64
C GLU A 24 14.20 -2.69 -6.27
N TRP A 25 14.45 -2.16 -5.08
CA TRP A 25 13.81 -0.94 -4.61
C TRP A 25 14.23 0.28 -5.44
N GLU A 26 15.51 0.36 -5.82
CA GLU A 26 16.11 1.50 -6.51
C GLU A 26 15.87 1.50 -8.03
N SER A 27 15.16 0.50 -8.56
CA SER A 27 14.86 0.34 -9.98
C SER A 27 13.38 0.58 -10.30
N ASP A 28 13.07 1.00 -11.53
CA ASP A 28 11.70 1.03 -12.04
C ASP A 28 11.30 -0.25 -12.78
N CYS A 29 12.19 -1.25 -12.81
CA CYS A 29 11.90 -2.57 -13.34
C CYS A 29 10.84 -3.26 -12.49
N LEU A 30 9.72 -3.61 -13.14
CA LEU A 30 8.72 -4.50 -12.58
C LEU A 30 8.86 -5.89 -13.18
N GLU A 31 8.50 -6.91 -12.40
CA GLU A 31 8.45 -8.30 -12.84
C GLU A 31 7.09 -8.61 -13.47
N THR A 32 6.02 -8.32 -12.73
CA THR A 32 4.65 -8.67 -13.11
C THR A 32 3.69 -7.60 -12.63
N THR A 33 2.68 -7.34 -13.45
CA THR A 33 1.52 -6.53 -13.08
C THR A 33 0.29 -7.42 -12.97
N LEU A 34 -0.47 -7.23 -11.90
CA LEU A 34 -1.71 -7.93 -11.59
C LEU A 34 -2.82 -6.91 -11.45
N VAL A 35 -4.00 -7.20 -12.00
CA VAL A 35 -5.16 -6.31 -11.93
C VAL A 35 -6.41 -7.17 -11.83
N LYS A 36 -7.28 -6.89 -10.85
CA LYS A 36 -8.58 -7.53 -10.72
C LYS A 36 -9.68 -6.49 -10.58
N GLN A 37 -10.80 -6.74 -11.26
CA GLN A 37 -12.04 -6.03 -11.01
C GLN A 37 -12.84 -6.77 -9.95
N ILE A 38 -13.32 -6.03 -8.96
CA ILE A 38 -14.17 -6.51 -7.89
C ILE A 38 -15.57 -5.93 -8.15
N PRO A 39 -16.52 -6.74 -8.66
CA PRO A 39 -17.81 -6.24 -9.17
C PRO A 39 -18.66 -5.55 -8.11
N GLN A 40 -18.51 -5.96 -6.84
CA GLN A 40 -19.27 -5.42 -5.74
C GLN A 40 -18.44 -5.48 -4.47
N VAL A 41 -18.26 -4.33 -3.82
CA VAL A 41 -17.65 -4.26 -2.49
C VAL A 41 -18.71 -4.15 -1.41
N ALA A 42 -18.35 -4.51 -0.18
CA ALA A 42 -19.24 -4.36 0.96
C ALA A 42 -19.67 -2.89 1.15
N PRO A 43 -20.84 -2.62 1.77
CA PRO A 43 -21.27 -1.27 2.10
C PRO A 43 -20.26 -0.54 2.98
N TYR A 44 -20.20 0.78 2.86
CA TYR A 44 -19.37 1.60 3.75
C TYR A 44 -19.92 1.62 5.17
N GLU A 45 -19.09 1.21 6.11
CA GLU A 45 -19.33 1.35 7.55
C GLU A 45 -18.40 2.44 8.11
N PRO A 46 -18.95 3.53 8.71
CA PRO A 46 -18.15 4.57 9.35
C PRO A 46 -17.18 3.99 10.37
N GLY A 47 -15.90 4.33 10.25
CA GLY A 47 -14.83 3.81 11.11
C GLY A 47 -14.30 2.41 10.75
N SER A 48 -14.83 1.76 9.71
CA SER A 48 -14.41 0.43 9.25
C SER A 48 -14.11 0.38 7.75
N PHE A 49 -13.44 1.42 7.22
CA PHE A 49 -13.10 1.51 5.79
C PHE A 49 -12.30 0.29 5.29
N PHE A 50 -11.46 -0.30 6.15
CA PHE A 50 -10.68 -1.49 5.83
C PHE A 50 -11.52 -2.70 5.41
N LYS A 51 -12.79 -2.82 5.87
CA LYS A 51 -13.66 -3.96 5.53
C LYS A 51 -13.96 -4.04 4.05
N ARG A 52 -13.91 -2.91 3.34
CA ARG A 52 -14.12 -2.86 1.88
C ARG A 52 -12.83 -3.16 1.12
N GLU A 53 -11.69 -2.63 1.58
CA GLU A 53 -10.41 -2.72 0.85
C GLU A 53 -9.72 -4.06 1.08
N LEU A 54 -9.78 -4.57 2.31
CA LEU A 54 -9.04 -5.74 2.73
C LEU A 54 -9.39 -7.00 1.93
N PRO A 55 -10.67 -7.33 1.64
CA PRO A 55 -11.00 -8.46 0.79
C PRO A 55 -10.44 -8.32 -0.62
N CYS A 56 -10.43 -7.10 -1.18
CA CYS A 56 -9.90 -6.84 -2.51
C CYS A 56 -8.38 -7.08 -2.57
N LEU A 57 -7.65 -6.60 -1.56
CA LEU A 57 -6.21 -6.81 -1.44
C LEU A 57 -5.87 -8.30 -1.31
N LEU A 58 -6.57 -9.02 -0.42
CA LEU A 58 -6.36 -10.45 -0.21
C LEU A 58 -6.65 -11.27 -1.47
N ASP A 59 -7.73 -10.93 -2.19
CA ASP A 59 -8.09 -11.60 -3.43
C ASP A 59 -7.03 -11.47 -4.53
N LEU A 60 -6.34 -10.32 -4.63
CA LEU A 60 -5.20 -10.20 -5.54
C LEU A 60 -3.96 -10.95 -5.03
N ILE A 61 -3.68 -10.89 -3.73
CA ILE A 61 -2.52 -11.59 -3.12
C ILE A 61 -2.65 -13.11 -3.29
N HIS A 62 -3.86 -13.68 -3.21
CA HIS A 62 -4.09 -15.10 -3.40
C HIS A 62 -3.72 -15.62 -4.81
N ASP A 63 -3.71 -14.76 -5.83
CA ASP A 63 -3.32 -15.14 -7.19
C ASP A 63 -1.79 -15.15 -7.38
N ILE A 64 -1.02 -14.85 -6.34
CA ILE A 64 0.45 -14.78 -6.41
C ILE A 64 1.07 -16.10 -5.95
N ASP A 65 1.52 -16.90 -6.91
CA ASP A 65 2.16 -18.21 -6.66
C ASP A 65 3.65 -18.12 -6.21
N ARG A 66 4.09 -16.97 -5.71
CA ARG A 66 5.51 -16.73 -5.33
C ARG A 66 5.61 -16.13 -3.93
N PRO A 67 6.65 -16.48 -3.15
CA PRO A 67 6.84 -15.91 -1.82
C PRO A 67 7.12 -14.40 -1.87
N LEU A 68 6.43 -13.67 -1.01
CA LEU A 68 6.55 -12.23 -0.84
C LEU A 68 7.46 -11.91 0.35
N ASP A 69 8.40 -10.99 0.16
CA ASP A 69 9.33 -10.54 1.20
C ASP A 69 8.73 -9.35 1.96
N VAL A 70 8.04 -8.46 1.25
CA VAL A 70 7.41 -7.24 1.78
C VAL A 70 6.24 -6.84 0.89
N ILE A 71 5.15 -6.38 1.52
CA ILE A 71 4.01 -5.74 0.84
C ILE A 71 3.99 -4.25 1.16
N VAL A 72 3.80 -3.42 0.15
CA VAL A 72 3.65 -1.97 0.26
C VAL A 72 2.24 -1.58 -0.15
N ILE A 73 1.54 -0.79 0.67
CA ILE A 73 0.19 -0.28 0.38
C ILE A 73 0.16 1.25 0.41
N ASP A 74 -0.73 1.87 -0.37
CA ASP A 74 -1.06 3.31 -0.24
C ASP A 74 -2.02 3.52 0.94
N GLY A 75 -1.46 3.88 2.09
CA GLY A 75 -2.24 4.03 3.32
C GLY A 75 -1.42 3.78 4.57
N PHE A 76 -2.11 3.58 5.68
CA PHE A 76 -1.50 3.35 6.99
C PHE A 76 -1.59 1.88 7.41
N VAL A 77 -0.52 1.39 8.03
CA VAL A 77 -0.52 0.12 8.78
C VAL A 77 -1.09 0.35 10.16
N THR A 78 -0.59 1.37 10.86
CA THR A 78 -1.08 1.81 12.17
C THR A 78 -1.48 3.28 12.11
N LEU A 79 -2.48 3.65 12.90
CA LEU A 79 -3.10 4.97 12.90
C LEU A 79 -2.79 5.70 14.21
N GLY A 80 -2.54 7.01 14.11
CA GLY A 80 -2.40 7.89 15.27
C GLY A 80 -1.20 7.57 16.17
N GLN A 81 -1.17 8.23 17.33
CA GLN A 81 -0.13 8.02 18.34
C GLN A 81 -0.34 6.74 19.13
N ASP A 82 -1.60 6.30 19.23
CA ASP A 82 -2.04 5.05 19.87
C ASP A 82 -1.72 3.81 19.02
N GLN A 83 -1.27 4.00 17.78
CA GLN A 83 -0.99 2.94 16.82
C GLN A 83 -2.17 1.98 16.64
N SER A 84 -3.39 2.52 16.62
CA SER A 84 -4.59 1.74 16.38
C SER A 84 -4.51 1.03 15.01
N PRO A 85 -5.11 -0.17 14.86
CA PRO A 85 -5.01 -0.93 13.61
C PRO A 85 -5.57 -0.15 12.40
N GLY A 86 -4.73 0.06 11.40
CA GLY A 86 -5.13 0.54 10.07
C GLY A 86 -5.31 -0.62 9.09
N LEU A 87 -5.54 -0.29 7.81
CA LEU A 87 -5.69 -1.27 6.74
C LEU A 87 -4.52 -2.26 6.68
N GLY A 88 -3.29 -1.74 6.76
CA GLY A 88 -2.10 -2.58 6.67
C GLY A 88 -1.92 -3.50 7.88
N ALA A 89 -2.37 -3.11 9.07
CA ALA A 89 -2.34 -3.99 10.24
C ALA A 89 -3.33 -5.15 10.08
N HIS A 90 -4.56 -4.85 9.62
CA HIS A 90 -5.52 -5.90 9.33
C HIS A 90 -5.01 -6.85 8.23
N LEU A 91 -4.34 -6.32 7.20
CA LEU A 91 -3.69 -7.14 6.17
C LEU A 91 -2.60 -8.03 6.76
N TYR A 92 -1.70 -7.47 7.57
CA TYR A 92 -0.62 -8.21 8.23
C TYR A 92 -1.16 -9.38 9.07
N HIS A 93 -2.19 -9.15 9.87
CA HIS A 93 -2.82 -10.20 10.67
C HIS A 93 -3.53 -11.27 9.81
N GLN A 94 -4.20 -10.89 8.72
CA GLN A 94 -4.83 -11.85 7.79
C GLN A 94 -3.81 -12.71 7.05
N LEU A 95 -2.59 -12.20 6.85
CA LEU A 95 -1.45 -12.95 6.31
C LEU A 95 -0.70 -13.75 7.39
N ASN A 96 -1.34 -14.02 8.53
CA ASN A 96 -0.79 -14.75 9.68
C ASN A 96 0.52 -14.16 10.21
N GLU A 97 0.73 -12.85 10.04
CA GLU A 97 1.91 -12.13 10.51
C GLU A 97 3.24 -12.62 9.90
N GLN A 98 3.17 -13.26 8.72
CA GLN A 98 4.35 -13.84 8.06
C GLN A 98 5.02 -12.90 7.08
N ILE A 99 4.25 -11.98 6.48
CA ILE A 99 4.73 -11.09 5.42
C ILE A 99 4.69 -9.65 5.96
N PRO A 100 5.86 -8.98 6.10
CA PRO A 100 5.91 -7.58 6.51
C PRO A 100 5.08 -6.66 5.61
N VAL A 101 4.39 -5.70 6.22
CA VAL A 101 3.59 -4.70 5.52
C VAL A 101 4.13 -3.31 5.83
N ILE A 102 4.30 -2.51 4.77
CA ILE A 102 4.66 -1.10 4.83
C ILE A 102 3.52 -0.29 4.25
N GLY A 103 3.02 0.68 5.00
CA GLY A 103 2.02 1.65 4.58
C GLY A 103 2.72 2.96 4.23
N VAL A 104 2.38 3.51 3.06
CA VAL A 104 2.90 4.80 2.58
C VAL A 104 1.72 5.73 2.35
N ALA A 105 1.42 6.58 3.32
CA ALA A 105 0.31 7.53 3.21
C ALA A 105 0.75 8.88 2.65
N LYS A 106 -0.07 9.40 1.72
CA LYS A 106 0.10 10.73 1.08
C LYS A 106 -0.43 11.88 1.93
N SER A 107 -1.14 11.62 3.02
CA SER A 107 -1.69 12.64 3.92
C SER A 107 -1.59 12.17 5.37
N ARG A 108 -1.51 13.12 6.31
CA ARG A 108 -1.35 12.81 7.74
C ARG A 108 -2.70 12.38 8.32
N PHE A 109 -2.73 11.24 8.98
CA PHE A 109 -3.85 10.89 9.86
C PHE A 109 -3.71 11.63 11.21
N ALA A 110 -4.82 11.92 11.89
CA ALA A 110 -4.82 12.65 13.15
C ALA A 110 -3.82 12.03 14.16
N ASN A 111 -3.00 12.88 14.79
CA ASN A 111 -1.99 12.47 15.78
C ASN A 111 -0.92 11.46 15.29
N THR A 112 -0.77 11.26 13.97
CA THR A 112 0.34 10.43 13.44
C THR A 112 1.68 11.01 13.90
N PRO A 113 2.61 10.22 14.49
CA PRO A 113 3.91 10.72 14.97
C PRO A 113 4.80 11.28 13.85
N ASP A 114 5.58 12.33 14.14
CA ASP A 114 6.51 12.93 13.16
C ASP A 114 7.64 11.98 12.74
N GLU A 115 7.97 11.00 13.57
CA GLU A 115 8.98 9.98 13.25
C GLU A 115 8.58 9.09 12.06
N THR A 116 7.29 9.03 11.70
CA THR A 116 6.81 8.32 10.50
C THR A 116 7.13 9.07 9.21
N CYS A 117 7.45 10.36 9.29
CA CYS A 117 7.66 11.21 8.12
C CYS A 117 8.96 10.87 7.38
N ILE A 118 8.88 10.88 6.05
CA ILE A 118 10.02 10.97 5.13
C ILE A 118 9.78 12.07 4.11
N TYR A 119 10.87 12.65 3.60
CA TYR A 119 10.86 13.59 2.49
C TYR A 119 11.59 12.96 1.31
N ARG A 120 11.06 13.14 0.10
CA ARG A 120 11.63 12.59 -1.14
C ARG A 120 11.63 13.64 -2.25
N GLY A 121 12.66 13.62 -3.08
CA GLY A 121 12.89 14.61 -4.12
C GLY A 121 13.03 16.01 -3.52
N THR A 122 12.47 17.01 -4.20
CA THR A 122 12.44 18.41 -3.75
C THR A 122 11.14 18.79 -3.03
N SER A 123 10.27 17.82 -2.71
CA SER A 123 8.96 18.10 -2.13
C SER A 123 9.05 18.43 -0.64
N GLN A 124 8.39 19.52 -0.25
CA GLN A 124 8.21 19.88 1.17
C GLN A 124 7.04 19.13 1.83
N ASN A 125 6.26 18.36 1.05
CA ASN A 125 5.15 17.57 1.59
C ASN A 125 5.65 16.16 1.91
N PRO A 126 5.68 15.74 3.19
CA PRO A 126 6.19 14.43 3.56
C PRO A 126 5.29 13.29 3.07
N LEU A 127 5.84 12.08 3.05
CA LEU A 127 5.07 10.84 3.11
C LEU A 127 5.12 10.31 4.54
N TYR A 128 4.07 9.62 4.96
CA TYR A 128 4.00 9.01 6.30
C TYR A 128 4.14 7.50 6.14
N VAL A 129 5.22 6.96 6.70
CA VAL A 129 5.54 5.53 6.63
C VAL A 129 5.19 4.88 7.95
N THR A 130 4.40 3.82 7.89
CA THR A 130 4.09 2.94 9.04
C THR A 130 4.33 1.50 8.64
N SER A 131 4.63 0.61 9.59
CA SER A 131 4.97 -0.77 9.26
C SER A 131 4.67 -1.76 10.38
N LEU A 132 4.47 -3.02 10.00
CA LEU A 132 4.44 -4.20 10.87
C LEU A 132 5.22 -5.35 10.23
N GLY A 133 5.83 -6.19 11.05
CA GLY A 133 6.76 -7.25 10.59
C GLY A 133 8.12 -6.74 10.12
N ILE A 134 8.35 -5.43 10.11
CA ILE A 134 9.62 -4.79 9.75
C ILE A 134 9.83 -3.50 10.58
N PRO A 135 11.05 -3.22 11.08
CA PRO A 135 11.33 -1.99 11.83
C PRO A 135 11.02 -0.74 11.01
N LEU A 136 10.41 0.27 11.65
CA LEU A 136 10.07 1.54 11.00
C LEU A 136 11.27 2.20 10.31
N THR A 137 12.45 2.15 10.94
CA THR A 137 13.70 2.69 10.38
C THR A 137 14.06 2.01 9.05
N GLU A 138 13.89 0.69 8.97
CA GLU A 138 14.15 -0.06 7.75
C GLU A 138 13.09 0.20 6.69
N ALA A 139 11.81 0.23 7.07
CA ALA A 139 10.72 0.58 6.17
C ALA A 139 10.93 1.96 5.53
N LYS A 140 11.24 2.98 6.35
CA LYS A 140 11.56 4.34 5.88
C LYS A 140 12.76 4.36 4.92
N ARG A 141 13.81 3.58 5.19
CA ARG A 141 14.96 3.45 4.30
C ARG A 141 14.56 2.87 2.95
N LYS A 142 13.79 1.78 2.95
CA LYS A 142 13.30 1.13 1.72
C LYS A 142 12.43 2.08 0.87
N ILE A 143 11.47 2.77 1.49
CA ILE A 143 10.60 3.73 0.77
C ILE A 143 11.38 4.95 0.28
N THR A 144 12.32 5.47 1.07
CA THR A 144 13.20 6.57 0.63
C THR A 144 14.03 6.18 -0.58
N ALA A 145 14.60 4.98 -0.57
CA ALA A 145 15.42 4.43 -1.66
C ALA A 145 14.60 4.00 -2.89
N MET A 146 13.27 3.94 -2.82
CA MET A 146 12.48 3.54 -3.98
C MET A 146 12.77 4.43 -5.19
N HIS A 147 12.82 3.84 -6.39
CA HIS A 147 13.07 4.56 -7.62
C HIS A 147 12.08 5.73 -7.84
N GLY A 148 12.61 6.85 -8.33
CA GLY A 148 11.86 8.01 -8.80
C GLY A 148 12.26 9.30 -8.09
N GLU A 149 12.42 10.37 -8.86
CA GLU A 149 13.01 11.64 -8.39
C GLU A 149 12.02 12.52 -7.59
N PHE A 150 10.73 12.20 -7.63
CA PHE A 150 9.66 12.99 -7.03
C PHE A 150 9.23 12.46 -5.66
N ARG A 151 8.29 13.16 -5.02
CA ARG A 151 7.66 12.79 -3.75
C ARG A 151 7.20 11.33 -3.72
N ILE A 152 6.38 10.94 -4.71
CA ILE A 152 5.76 9.61 -4.78
C ILE A 152 6.69 8.69 -5.59
N PRO A 153 7.07 7.51 -5.07
CA PRO A 153 7.85 6.53 -5.81
C PRO A 153 7.21 6.10 -7.13
N THR A 154 8.04 5.72 -8.09
CA THR A 154 7.61 5.37 -9.46
C THR A 154 6.61 4.22 -9.45
N LEU A 155 6.88 3.15 -8.70
CA LEU A 155 5.99 1.98 -8.64
C LEU A 155 4.68 2.27 -7.91
N LEU A 156 4.69 3.10 -6.86
CA LEU A 156 3.46 3.56 -6.19
C LEU A 156 2.59 4.42 -7.12
N LYS A 157 3.21 5.25 -7.96
CA LYS A 157 2.49 6.01 -8.99
C LYS A 157 1.92 5.09 -10.07
N ARG A 158 2.68 4.07 -10.52
CA ARG A 158 2.24 3.13 -11.55
C ARG A 158 1.06 2.27 -11.07
N VAL A 159 1.10 1.77 -9.83
CA VAL A 159 -0.01 0.94 -9.31
C VAL A 159 -1.31 1.76 -9.16
N ASP A 160 -1.24 3.01 -8.69
CA ASP A 160 -2.40 3.91 -8.63
C ASP A 160 -2.99 4.20 -10.02
N GLN A 161 -2.13 4.38 -11.03
CA GLN A 161 -2.57 4.53 -12.42
C GLN A 161 -3.27 3.27 -12.96
N LEU A 162 -2.78 2.08 -12.62
CA LEU A 162 -3.39 0.81 -13.03
C LEU A 162 -4.76 0.60 -12.39
N CYS A 163 -4.92 0.98 -11.11
CA CYS A 163 -6.20 0.94 -10.42
C CYS A 163 -7.23 1.90 -11.02
N ARG A 164 -6.79 3.07 -11.50
CA ARG A 164 -7.66 4.11 -12.08
C ARG A 164 -7.90 3.95 -13.57
N ALA A 165 -7.13 3.11 -14.26
CA ALA A 165 -7.30 2.89 -15.68
C ALA A 165 -8.68 2.26 -15.97
N GLU A 166 -9.40 2.83 -16.94
CA GLU A 166 -10.56 2.19 -17.54
C GLU A 166 -10.09 1.07 -18.46
N ASP A 167 -10.81 -0.06 -18.46
CA ASP A 167 -10.54 -1.13 -19.41
C ASP A 167 -11.14 -0.66 -20.74
N LYS A 168 -10.27 -0.41 -21.72
CA LYS A 168 -10.65 -0.03 -23.08
C LYS A 168 -11.24 -1.18 -23.87
#